data_AF-A0A662FCB1-F1
#
_entry.id   AF-A0A662FCB1-F1
#
_cell.length_a   1.000
_cell.length_b   1.000
_cell.length_c   1.000
_cell.angle_alpha   90.00
_cell.angle_beta   90.00
_cell.angle_gamma   90.00
#
_symmetry.space_group_name_H-M   'P 1'
#
loop_
_entity.id
_entity.type
_entity.pdbx_description
1 polymer ?
#
loop_
_entity_poly.entity_id
_entity_poly.type
_entity_poly.pdbx_seq_one_letter_code
_entity_poly.pdbx_strand_id
1 'polypeptide(L)'
;MAGFLKRIWWFLWKSNHPLSWIANIIIAFVVIKFVFYPLLGYLLGTSYPIVAVVSGSMEHDGDFEKWWNSIAVCSKGACLQRDFYMEHNITKEMFMRFPFKNGFNKGDIMILVGVEPEELKIGDI
;
A
#
# COMPACT_ATOMS: atom_id res chain seq x y z
N MET A 1 -15.55 -12.31 -42.05
CA MET A 1 -14.83 -11.98 -40.78
C MET A 1 -15.67 -11.15 -39.80
N ALA A 2 -16.36 -10.08 -40.22
CA ALA A 2 -17.15 -9.23 -39.30
C ALA A 2 -18.21 -9.98 -38.46
N GLY A 3 -18.82 -11.04 -39.00
CA GLY A 3 -19.83 -11.84 -38.29
C GLY A 3 -19.29 -12.64 -37.10
N PHE A 4 -18.05 -13.13 -37.16
CA PHE A 4 -17.46 -13.94 -36.09
C PHE A 4 -17.06 -13.08 -34.88
N LEU A 5 -16.40 -11.95 -35.13
CA LEU A 5 -16.07 -10.96 -34.09
C LEU A 5 -17.32 -10.42 -33.40
N LYS A 6 -18.39 -10.15 -34.16
CA LYS A 6 -19.68 -9.73 -33.60
C LYS A 6 -20.29 -10.80 -32.68
N ARG A 7 -20.14 -12.09 -33.01
CA ARG A 7 -20.60 -13.20 -32.16
C ARG A 7 -19.79 -13.32 -30.87
N ILE A 8 -18.45 -13.21 -30.94
CA ILE A 8 -17.59 -13.19 -29.75
C ILE A 8 -17.96 -12.00 -28.84
N TRP A 9 -18.10 -10.81 -29.41
CA TRP A 9 -18.49 -9.61 -28.68
C TRP A 9 -19.84 -9.80 -27.98
N TRP A 10 -20.83 -10.35 -28.69
CA TRP A 10 -22.14 -10.62 -28.11
C TRP A 10 -22.06 -11.70 -27.02
N PHE A 11 -21.28 -12.76 -27.23
CA PHE A 11 -21.06 -13.79 -26.22
C PHE A 11 -20.48 -13.18 -24.93
N LEU A 12 -19.36 -12.46 -25.02
CA LEU A 12 -18.68 -11.86 -23.87
C LEU A 12 -19.54 -10.81 -23.15
N TRP A 13 -20.16 -9.89 -23.90
CA TRP A 13 -20.75 -8.70 -23.27
C TRP A 13 -22.27 -8.69 -23.16
N LYS A 14 -22.97 -9.60 -23.86
CA LYS A 14 -24.45 -9.58 -23.96
C LYS A 14 -25.11 -10.90 -23.59
N SER A 15 -24.38 -12.02 -23.52
CA SER A 15 -24.97 -13.31 -23.20
C SER A 15 -25.07 -13.56 -21.69
N ASN A 16 -26.16 -14.18 -21.26
CA ASN A 16 -26.39 -14.60 -19.87
C ASN A 16 -25.93 -16.04 -19.59
N HIS A 17 -25.11 -16.61 -20.46
CA HIS A 17 -24.64 -17.99 -20.32
C HIS A 17 -23.54 -18.09 -19.24
N PRO A 18 -23.52 -19.11 -18.37
CA PRO A 18 -22.48 -19.25 -17.33
C PRO A 18 -21.04 -19.20 -17.87
N LEU A 19 -20.78 -19.81 -19.03
CA LEU A 19 -19.46 -19.75 -19.68
C LEU A 19 -19.02 -18.33 -20.09
N SER A 20 -19.97 -17.44 -20.38
CA SER A 20 -19.64 -16.03 -20.66
C SER A 20 -19.16 -15.32 -19.40
N TRP A 21 -19.83 -15.56 -18.26
CA TRP A 21 -19.39 -15.05 -16.96
C TRP A 21 -17.98 -15.52 -16.61
N ILE A 22 -17.69 -16.82 -16.79
CA ILE A 22 -16.35 -17.38 -16.57
C ILE A 22 -15.33 -16.71 -17.50
N ALA A 23 -15.65 -16.56 -18.79
CA ALA A 23 -14.77 -15.88 -19.74
C ALA A 23 -14.49 -14.42 -19.32
N ASN A 24 -15.49 -13.68 -18.84
CA ASN A 24 -15.31 -12.31 -18.34
C ASN A 24 -14.42 -12.25 -17.10
N ILE A 25 -14.56 -13.18 -16.14
CA ILE A 25 -13.68 -13.24 -14.96
C ILE A 25 -12.23 -13.50 -15.40
N ILE A 26 -12.02 -14.42 -16.34
CA ILE A 26 -10.68 -14.71 -16.89
C ILE A 26 -10.11 -13.47 -17.60
N ILE A 27 -10.90 -12.81 -18.45
CA ILE A 27 -10.49 -11.58 -19.13
C ILE A 27 -10.14 -10.50 -18.11
N ALA A 28 -10.97 -10.29 -17.08
CA ALA A 28 -10.69 -9.32 -16.02
C ALA A 28 -9.39 -9.64 -15.29
N PHE A 29 -9.16 -10.91 -14.92
CA PHE A 29 -7.90 -11.33 -14.29
C PHE A 29 -6.70 -11.06 -15.19
N VAL A 30 -6.78 -11.38 -16.48
CA VAL A 30 -5.71 -11.15 -17.45
C VAL A 30 -5.44 -9.65 -17.62
N VAL A 31 -6.49 -8.84 -17.79
CA VAL A 31 -6.36 -7.39 -17.93
C VAL A 31 -5.78 -6.78 -16.66
N ILE A 32 -6.27 -7.15 -15.49
CA ILE A 32 -5.77 -6.63 -14.22
C ILE A 32 -4.29 -6.99 -14.06
N LYS A 33 -3.94 -8.28 -14.20
CA LYS A 33 -2.59 -8.79 -13.95
C LYS A 33 -1.55 -8.32 -14.96
N PHE A 34 -1.90 -8.29 -16.25
CA PHE A 34 -0.94 -8.06 -17.33
C PHE A 34 -1.03 -6.68 -17.98
N VAL A 35 -2.08 -5.91 -17.71
CA VAL A 35 -2.22 -4.54 -18.22
C VAL A 35 -2.28 -3.53 -17.08
N PHE A 36 -3.22 -3.66 -16.16
CA PHE A 36 -3.45 -2.66 -15.11
C PHE A 36 -2.29 -2.54 -14.12
N TYR A 37 -1.86 -3.64 -13.50
CA TYR A 37 -0.75 -3.62 -12.54
C TYR A 37 0.59 -3.20 -13.18
N PRO A 38 1.00 -3.72 -14.36
CA PRO A 38 2.22 -3.27 -15.02
C PRO A 38 2.18 -1.80 -15.44
N LEU A 39 1.04 -1.31 -15.94
CA LEU A 39 0.89 0.09 -16.31
C LEU A 39 0.99 1.01 -15.09
N LEU A 40 0.27 0.69 -14.01
CA LEU A 40 0.37 1.46 -12.76
C LEU A 40 1.78 1.40 -12.19
N GLY A 41 2.42 0.23 -12.20
CA GLY A 41 3.78 0.09 -11.70
C GLY A 41 4.79 0.91 -12.48
N TYR A 42 4.63 0.99 -13.81
CA TYR A 42 5.43 1.87 -14.65
C TYR A 42 5.18 3.36 -14.34
N LEU A 43 3.91 3.78 -14.23
CA LEU A 43 3.56 5.18 -13.95
C LEU A 43 4.02 5.63 -12.56
N LEU A 44 3.95 4.74 -11.58
CA LEU A 44 4.31 5.02 -10.18
C LEU A 44 5.76 4.68 -9.87
N GLY A 45 6.53 4.13 -10.81
CA GLY A 45 7.95 3.78 -10.59
C GLY A 45 8.18 2.62 -9.59
N THR A 46 7.20 1.74 -9.39
CA THR A 46 7.29 0.63 -8.41
C THR A 46 6.70 -0.67 -8.96
N SER A 47 7.25 -1.81 -8.55
CA SER A 47 6.66 -3.13 -8.86
C SER A 47 5.41 -3.46 -8.02
N TYR A 48 5.12 -2.66 -6.98
CA TYR A 48 4.02 -2.88 -6.04
C TYR A 48 3.13 -1.63 -5.92
N PRO A 49 2.44 -1.21 -6.99
CA PRO A 49 1.71 0.05 -7.01
C PRO A 49 0.52 0.11 -6.04
N ILE A 50 -0.03 -1.05 -5.65
CA ILE A 50 -1.15 -1.17 -4.70
C ILE A 50 -0.83 -2.29 -3.72
N VAL A 51 -0.89 -2.00 -2.41
CA VAL A 51 -0.69 -2.98 -1.34
C VAL A 51 -1.79 -2.86 -0.29
N ALA A 52 -2.04 -3.94 0.45
CA ALA A 52 -2.99 -3.96 1.55
C ALA A 52 -2.27 -4.27 2.87
N VAL A 53 -2.65 -3.56 3.92
CA VAL A 53 -2.10 -3.76 5.27
C VAL A 53 -2.80 -4.97 5.90
N VAL A 54 -2.06 -6.07 6.07
CA VAL A 54 -2.63 -7.36 6.54
C VAL A 54 -2.50 -7.60 8.04
N SER A 55 -1.68 -6.80 8.74
CA SER A 55 -1.34 -6.95 10.15
C SER A 55 -1.54 -5.63 10.91
N GLY A 56 -1.97 -5.70 12.17
CA GLY A 56 -2.06 -4.57 13.09
C GLY A 56 -0.73 -4.22 13.78
N SER A 57 0.40 -4.80 13.37
CA SER A 57 1.71 -4.51 13.98
C SER A 57 2.20 -3.08 13.74
N MET A 58 1.60 -2.38 12.77
CA MET A 58 1.86 -0.97 12.47
C MET A 58 0.71 -0.07 12.94
N GLU A 59 -0.27 -0.62 13.66
CA GLU A 59 -1.45 0.12 14.12
C GLU A 59 -1.14 0.77 15.47
N HIS A 60 -1.41 2.06 15.59
CA HIS A 60 -1.28 2.81 16.85
C HIS A 60 -2.66 3.34 17.26
N ASP A 61 -3.47 2.47 17.87
CA ASP A 61 -4.84 2.76 18.32
C ASP A 61 -4.94 3.44 19.70
N GLY A 62 -3.81 3.88 20.26
CA GLY A 62 -3.68 4.40 21.61
C GLY A 62 -3.35 5.88 21.73
N ASP A 63 -3.26 6.35 22.97
CA ASP A 63 -2.81 7.71 23.29
C ASP A 63 -1.33 7.92 22.92
N PHE A 64 -1.06 8.99 22.18
CA PHE A 64 0.28 9.30 21.69
C PHE A 64 1.28 9.52 22.83
N GLU A 65 0.89 10.21 23.90
CA GLU A 65 1.80 10.47 25.04
C GLU A 65 2.20 9.16 25.72
N LYS A 66 1.24 8.24 25.85
CA LYS A 66 1.51 6.91 26.40
C LYS A 66 2.49 6.12 25.53
N TRP A 67 2.34 6.16 24.20
CA TRP A 67 3.28 5.52 23.29
C TRP A 67 4.66 6.20 23.29
N TRP A 68 4.70 7.53 23.24
CA TRP A 68 5.94 8.32 23.24
C TRP A 68 6.81 8.10 24.49
N ASN A 69 6.16 7.78 25.61
CA ASN A 69 6.81 7.43 26.88
C ASN A 69 6.82 5.92 27.18
N SER A 70 6.54 5.06 26.18
CA SER A 70 6.68 3.60 26.30
C SER A 70 8.13 3.14 26.13
N ILE A 71 8.39 1.83 26.23
CA ILE A 71 9.73 1.24 26.13
C ILE A 71 10.09 0.92 24.67
N ALA A 72 11.27 1.38 24.26
CA ALA A 72 11.93 1.11 22.99
C ALA A 72 13.21 0.29 23.19
N VAL A 73 13.76 -0.20 22.09
CA VAL A 73 15.10 -0.79 22.04
C VAL A 73 16.06 0.20 21.39
N CYS A 74 16.97 0.74 22.19
CA CYS A 74 18.06 1.62 21.75
C CYS A 74 19.38 0.83 21.64
N SER A 75 20.44 1.47 21.12
CA SER A 75 21.75 0.85 20.95
C SER A 75 22.37 0.29 22.24
N LYS A 76 21.96 0.76 23.41
CA LYS A 76 22.47 0.35 24.73
C LYS A 76 21.49 -0.53 25.53
N GLY A 77 20.39 -0.98 24.92
CA GLY A 77 19.35 -1.77 25.57
C GLY A 77 18.00 -1.06 25.60
N ALA A 78 17.20 -1.30 26.63
CA ALA A 78 15.89 -0.68 26.77
C ALA A 78 15.99 0.82 27.11
N CYS A 79 15.17 1.63 26.45
CA CYS A 79 15.07 3.08 26.61
C CYS A 79 13.60 3.51 26.44
N LEU A 80 13.28 4.81 26.52
CA LEU A 80 11.95 5.28 26.13
C LEU A 80 11.90 5.57 24.62
N GLN A 81 10.71 5.47 24.01
CA GLN A 81 10.50 5.81 22.58
C GLN A 81 11.04 7.21 22.26
N ARG A 82 10.72 8.20 23.09
CA ARG A 82 11.23 9.57 22.94
C ARG A 82 12.75 9.65 22.91
N ASP A 83 13.44 8.83 23.70
CA ASP A 83 14.90 8.87 23.79
C ASP A 83 15.50 8.31 22.49
N PHE A 84 14.93 7.20 21.98
CA PHE A 84 15.29 6.65 20.66
C PHE A 84 15.16 7.70 19.55
N TYR A 85 14.00 8.36 19.45
CA TYR A 85 13.80 9.37 18.40
C TYR A 85 14.71 10.60 18.58
N MET A 86 14.97 11.03 19.82
CA MET A 86 15.90 12.13 20.10
C MET A 86 17.35 11.77 19.74
N GLU A 87 17.80 10.53 19.90
CA GLU A 87 19.11 10.05 19.42
C GLU A 87 19.24 10.19 17.89
N HIS A 88 18.12 10.11 17.17
CA HIS A 88 18.03 10.32 15.73
C HIS A 88 17.69 11.77 15.32
N ASN A 89 17.81 12.73 16.24
CA ASN A 89 17.46 14.14 16.04
C ASN A 89 15.98 14.36 15.64
N ILE A 90 15.07 13.49 16.08
CA ILE A 90 13.63 13.61 15.85
C ILE A 90 12.95 14.06 17.14
N THR A 91 12.59 15.34 17.22
CA THR A 91 11.80 15.86 18.35
C THR A 91 10.34 15.44 18.22
N LYS A 92 9.61 15.52 19.33
CA LYS A 92 8.17 15.24 19.40
C LYS A 92 7.38 16.10 18.41
N GLU A 93 7.70 17.39 18.32
CA GLU A 93 7.03 18.34 17.43
C GLU A 93 7.27 18.01 15.95
N MET A 94 8.45 17.47 15.62
CA MET A 94 8.74 16.99 14.27
C MET A 94 8.01 15.69 13.97
N PHE A 95 8.04 14.72 14.88
CA PHE A 95 7.32 13.46 14.73
C PHE A 95 5.82 13.67 14.51
N MET A 96 5.20 14.58 15.25
CA MET A 96 3.77 14.89 15.13
C MET A 96 3.37 15.47 13.76
N ARG A 97 4.35 15.97 12.98
CA ARG A 97 4.15 16.45 11.61
C ARG A 97 4.30 15.36 10.56
N PHE A 98 4.79 14.17 10.91
CA PHE A 98 4.87 13.07 9.96
C PHE A 98 3.47 12.65 9.48
N PRO A 99 3.33 12.32 8.19
CA PRO A 99 2.07 11.88 7.60
C PRO A 99 1.52 10.63 8.30
N PHE A 100 2.39 9.68 8.67
CA PHE A 100 2.01 8.39 9.26
C PHE A 100 2.32 8.30 10.77
N LYS A 101 2.12 9.39 11.52
CA LYS A 101 2.34 9.42 12.98
C LYS A 101 1.57 8.38 13.80
N ASN A 102 0.46 7.85 13.27
CA ASN A 102 -0.35 6.81 13.91
C ASN A 102 -0.18 5.44 13.21
N GLY A 103 0.83 5.31 12.34
CA GLY A 103 1.06 4.15 11.51
C GLY A 103 -0.09 3.82 10.56
N PHE A 104 -0.34 2.53 10.36
CA PHE A 104 -1.30 2.00 9.39
C PHE A 104 -2.38 1.16 10.07
N ASN A 105 -3.62 1.28 9.61
CA ASN A 105 -4.69 0.42 10.11
C ASN A 105 -4.74 -0.86 9.29
N LYS A 106 -5.06 -1.97 9.96
CA LYS A 106 -5.30 -3.23 9.26
C LYS A 106 -6.47 -3.06 8.27
N GLY A 107 -6.24 -3.42 7.02
CA GLY A 107 -7.20 -3.30 5.92
C GLY A 107 -7.03 -2.05 5.07
N ASP A 108 -6.15 -1.12 5.44
CA ASP A 108 -5.82 0.02 4.58
C ASP A 108 -5.27 -0.47 3.23
N ILE A 109 -5.73 0.17 2.15
CA ILE A 109 -5.20 -0.01 0.79
C ILE A 109 -4.31 1.20 0.48
N MET A 110 -3.03 0.93 0.24
CA MET A 110 -2.04 1.96 -0.03
C MET A 110 -1.63 1.97 -1.50
N ILE A 111 -1.41 3.16 -2.04
CA ILE A 111 -0.77 3.36 -3.33
C ILE A 111 0.70 3.69 -3.05
N LEU A 112 1.62 2.93 -3.64
CA LEU A 112 3.05 3.16 -3.49
C LEU A 112 3.59 3.91 -4.70
N VAL A 113 4.48 4.87 -4.43
CA VAL A 113 5.26 5.60 -5.44
C VAL A 113 6.72 5.24 -5.23
N GLY A 114 7.41 4.87 -6.30
CA GLY A 114 8.84 4.63 -6.32
C GLY A 114 9.60 5.94 -6.17
N VAL A 115 10.55 5.93 -5.25
CA VAL A 115 11.44 7.06 -4.94
C VAL A 115 12.85 6.49 -4.89
N GLU A 116 13.83 7.21 -5.43
CA GLU A 116 15.23 6.79 -5.34
C GLU A 116 15.71 6.87 -3.88
N PRO A 117 16.55 5.93 -3.39
CA PRO A 117 17.00 5.92 -2.01
C PRO A 117 17.60 7.25 -1.52
N GLU A 118 18.25 7.99 -2.42
CA GLU A 118 18.90 9.27 -2.15
C GLU A 118 17.89 10.43 -1.97
N GLU A 119 16.67 10.27 -2.49
CA GLU A 119 15.59 11.27 -2.39
C GLU A 119 14.72 11.07 -1.14
N LEU A 120 14.83 9.92 -0.47
CA LEU A 120 14.09 9.59 0.74
C LEU A 120 14.45 10.53 1.89
N LYS A 121 13.42 11.03 2.57
CA LYS A 121 13.55 11.93 3.72
C LYS A 121 13.03 11.26 4.99
N ILE A 122 13.58 11.71 6.11
CA ILE A 122 13.10 11.29 7.44
C ILE A 122 11.62 11.67 7.56
N GLY A 123 10.78 10.66 7.82
CA GLY A 123 9.34 10.81 8.02
C GLY A 123 8.49 10.61 6.77
N ASP A 124 9.06 10.22 5.62
CA ASP A 124 8.27 9.87 4.43
C ASP A 124 7.33 8.66 4.68
N ILE A 125 7.72 7.77 5.60
CA ILE A 125 6.92 6.63 6.09
C ILE A 125 7.11 6.49 7.60
#